data_AF-A0A9W8HHH4-F1
#
_entry.id   AF-A0A9W8HHH4-F1
#
_cell.length_a   1.000
_cell.length_b   1.000
_cell.length_c   1.000
_cell.angle_alpha   90.00
_cell.angle_beta   90.00
_cell.angle_gamma   90.00
#
_symmetry.space_group_name_H-M   'P 1'
#
loop_
_entity.id
_entity.type
_entity.pdbx_description
1 polymer ?
#
loop_
_entity_poly.entity_id
_entity_poly.type
_entity_poly.pdbx_seq_one_letter_code
_entity_poly.pdbx_strand_id
1 'polypeptide(L)'
;MNNSIRAWALAAAVAALCAVVRGIDFHSDQAARCAEEHWGEIREIVNPKLSMMNTMLPKSGVEKVNKLLGGAKELPEKPPSRDWLGQAADAIPAPLMDMFGKDIIEKCEKQHRR
;
A
#
# COMPACT_ATOMS: atom_id res chain seq x y z
N MET A 1 -38.90 -46.65 -30.62
CA MET A 1 -38.17 -46.89 -29.36
C MET A 1 -36.68 -46.74 -29.65
N ASN A 2 -36.05 -45.67 -29.20
CA ASN A 2 -34.64 -45.69 -28.80
C ASN A 2 -34.37 -44.44 -27.96
N ASN A 3 -34.10 -44.70 -26.68
CA ASN A 3 -33.78 -43.72 -25.66
C ASN A 3 -32.35 -43.22 -25.86
N SER A 4 -32.16 -41.91 -25.87
CA SER A 4 -30.92 -41.27 -25.39
C SER A 4 -31.23 -39.84 -24.97
N ILE A 5 -31.79 -39.78 -23.76
CA ILE A 5 -32.09 -38.58 -23.00
C ILE A 5 -30.79 -38.16 -22.29
N ARG A 6 -30.39 -36.91 -22.51
CA ARG A 6 -29.69 -36.01 -21.56
C ARG A 6 -28.30 -36.42 -21.07
N ALA A 7 -27.28 -35.72 -21.57
CA ALA A 7 -26.16 -35.26 -20.76
C ALA A 7 -26.21 -33.74 -20.71
N TRP A 8 -27.01 -33.21 -19.78
CA TRP A 8 -26.87 -31.84 -19.33
C TRP A 8 -25.54 -31.69 -18.59
N ALA A 9 -25.12 -30.43 -18.52
CA ALA A 9 -24.49 -29.81 -17.36
C ALA A 9 -22.97 -29.62 -17.40
N LEU A 10 -22.64 -28.33 -17.49
CA LEU A 10 -21.66 -27.67 -16.66
C LEU A 10 -20.23 -28.23 -16.74
N ALA A 11 -19.50 -27.80 -17.78
CA ALA A 11 -18.11 -27.42 -17.59
C ALA A 11 -18.09 -26.15 -16.72
N ALA A 12 -18.29 -26.34 -15.40
CA ALA A 12 -18.13 -25.28 -14.42
C ALA A 12 -16.69 -24.78 -14.52
N ALA A 13 -16.55 -23.52 -14.89
CA ALA A 13 -15.29 -22.79 -14.87
C ALA A 13 -14.69 -22.85 -13.46
N VAL A 14 -13.74 -23.78 -13.25
CA VAL A 14 -12.84 -23.76 -12.10
C VAL A 14 -11.77 -22.71 -12.37
N ALA A 15 -12.20 -21.45 -12.54
CA ALA A 15 -11.35 -20.28 -12.37
C ALA A 15 -11.39 -19.88 -10.89
N ALA A 16 -11.14 -20.84 -10.00
CA ALA A 16 -11.04 -20.60 -8.58
C ALA A 16 -9.67 -19.94 -8.33
N LEU A 17 -9.66 -18.61 -8.43
CA LEU A 17 -9.07 -17.73 -7.43
C LEU A 17 -7.72 -18.22 -6.87
N CYS A 18 -6.68 -18.21 -7.69
CA CYS A 18 -5.38 -17.77 -7.19
C CYS A 18 -5.47 -16.28 -6.88
N ALA A 19 -6.28 -15.92 -5.87
CA ALA A 19 -6.12 -14.66 -5.15
C ALA A 19 -4.83 -14.81 -4.36
N VAL A 20 -3.71 -14.72 -5.09
CA VAL A 20 -2.41 -14.44 -4.50
C VAL A 20 -2.65 -13.19 -3.68
N VAL A 21 -2.61 -13.33 -2.36
CA VAL A 21 -2.51 -12.20 -1.44
C VAL A 21 -1.15 -11.57 -1.73
N ARG A 22 -1.06 -10.84 -2.84
CA ARG A 22 0.06 -9.96 -3.11
C ARG A 22 -0.12 -8.83 -2.13
N GLY A 23 0.72 -8.82 -1.10
CA GLY A 23 0.89 -7.62 -0.28
C GLY A 23 1.14 -6.42 -1.21
N ILE A 24 0.76 -5.23 -0.74
CA ILE A 24 0.94 -4.01 -1.54
C ILE A 24 2.43 -3.85 -1.86
N ASP A 25 2.72 -3.70 -3.14
CA ASP A 25 4.03 -3.24 -3.58
C ASP A 25 4.03 -1.71 -3.50
N PHE A 26 4.56 -1.18 -2.39
CA PHE A 26 4.64 0.26 -2.14
C PHE A 26 5.56 1.00 -3.13
N HIS A 27 6.35 0.28 -3.92
CA HIS A 27 7.21 0.86 -4.96
C HIS A 27 6.55 0.92 -6.33
N SER A 28 5.34 0.36 -6.48
CA SER A 28 4.62 0.35 -7.75
C SER A 28 4.13 1.74 -8.16
N ASP A 29 3.97 1.96 -9.47
CA ASP A 29 3.32 3.14 -10.05
C ASP A 29 1.97 3.45 -9.40
N GLN A 30 1.21 2.41 -9.11
CA GLN A 30 -0.15 2.55 -8.63
C GLN A 30 -0.18 2.91 -7.15
N ALA A 31 0.69 2.30 -6.33
CA ALA A 31 0.86 2.68 -4.94
C ALA A 31 1.32 4.14 -4.81
N ALA A 32 2.25 4.59 -5.66
CA ALA A 32 2.69 5.99 -5.67
C ALA A 32 1.53 6.94 -6.02
N ARG A 33 0.74 6.65 -7.05
CA ARG A 33 -0.45 7.45 -7.40
C ARG A 33 -1.46 7.50 -6.27
N CYS A 34 -1.78 6.36 -5.67
CA CYS A 34 -2.69 6.28 -4.53
C CYS A 34 -2.17 7.06 -3.32
N ALA A 35 -0.85 7.05 -3.08
CA ALA A 35 -0.23 7.83 -2.01
C ALA A 35 -0.29 9.34 -2.28
N GLU A 36 -0.14 9.76 -3.53
CA GLU A 36 -0.32 11.16 -3.94
C GLU A 36 -1.76 11.63 -3.78
N GLU A 37 -2.72 10.83 -4.24
CA GLU A 37 -4.16 11.14 -4.17
C GLU A 37 -4.67 11.25 -2.73
N HIS A 38 -4.26 10.32 -1.87
CA HIS A 38 -4.66 10.26 -0.47
C HIS A 38 -3.62 10.85 0.49
N TRP A 39 -2.73 11.72 -0.01
CA TRP A 39 -1.62 12.24 0.80
C TRP A 39 -2.11 12.95 2.07
N GLY A 40 -3.21 13.69 2.00
CA GLY A 40 -3.81 14.35 3.16
C GLY A 40 -4.15 13.37 4.29
N GLU A 41 -4.84 12.28 3.95
CA GLU A 41 -5.21 11.22 4.91
C GLU A 41 -3.97 10.53 5.48
N ILE A 42 -2.97 10.25 4.63
CA ILE A 42 -1.69 9.66 5.06
C ILE A 42 -0.99 10.57 6.08
N ARG A 43 -0.95 11.89 5.82
CA ARG A 43 -0.36 12.86 6.76
C ARG A 43 -1.08 12.87 8.10
N GLU A 44 -2.40 12.88 8.11
CA GLU A 44 -3.20 12.89 9.33
C GLU A 44 -2.94 11.66 10.21
N ILE A 45 -2.72 10.49 9.60
CA ILE A 45 -2.39 9.26 10.32
C ILE A 45 -0.94 9.25 10.80
N VAL A 46 0.00 9.65 9.93
CA VAL A 46 1.44 9.47 10.16
C VAL A 46 2.04 10.57 11.04
N ASN A 47 1.69 11.85 10.83
CA ASN A 47 2.24 12.97 11.60
C ASN A 47 2.18 12.79 13.13
N PRO A 48 1.04 12.43 13.75
CA PRO A 48 0.99 12.24 15.21
C PRO A 48 1.85 11.05 15.69
N LYS A 49 2.27 10.17 14.78
CA LYS A 49 3.04 8.95 15.06
C LYS A 49 4.52 9.08 14.72
N LEU A 50 4.95 10.13 14.01
CA LEU A 50 6.37 10.34 13.66
C LEU A 50 7.28 10.37 14.89
N SER A 51 6.82 10.97 15.99
CA SER A 51 7.53 10.99 17.27
C SER A 51 7.72 9.57 17.85
N MET A 52 6.70 8.72 17.74
CA MET A 52 6.77 7.31 18.14
C MET A 52 7.63 6.48 17.19
N MET A 53 7.61 6.77 15.88
CA MET A 53 8.43 6.06 14.90
C MET A 53 9.92 6.15 15.24
N ASN A 54 10.39 7.28 15.75
CA ASN A 54 11.78 7.41 16.22
C ASN A 54 12.16 6.43 17.35
N THR A 55 11.19 5.95 18.12
CA THR A 55 11.41 4.97 19.20
C THR A 55 11.23 3.52 18.74
N MET A 56 10.47 3.29 17.67
CA MET A 56 10.15 1.95 17.14
C MET A 56 11.09 1.53 16.00
N LEU A 57 11.64 2.48 15.27
CA LEU A 57 12.54 2.23 14.15
C LEU A 57 13.95 1.85 14.65
N PRO A 58 14.65 0.94 13.94
CA PRO A 58 16.09 0.80 14.13
C PRO A 58 16.79 2.11 13.78
N LYS A 59 17.99 2.34 14.32
CA LYS A 59 18.77 3.58 14.08
C LYS A 59 18.88 3.96 12.60
N SER A 60 19.09 2.98 11.72
CA SER A 60 19.16 3.18 10.28
C SER A 60 17.84 3.65 9.65
N GLY A 61 16.69 3.24 10.18
CA GLY A 61 15.38 3.73 9.77
C GLY A 61 15.14 5.16 10.25
N VAL A 62 15.50 5.45 11.49
CA VAL A 62 15.41 6.81 12.06
C VAL A 62 16.25 7.80 11.25
N GLU A 63 17.49 7.43 10.90
CA GLU A 63 18.36 8.27 10.07
C GLU A 63 17.77 8.54 8.69
N LYS A 64 17.17 7.53 8.04
CA LYS A 64 16.51 7.70 6.75
C LYS A 64 15.28 8.62 6.85
N VAL A 65 14.43 8.43 7.85
CA VAL A 65 13.25 9.29 8.10
C VAL A 65 13.68 10.73 8.38
N ASN A 66 14.67 10.94 9.27
CA ASN A 66 15.18 12.27 9.58
C ASN A 66 15.80 12.95 8.35
N LYS A 67 16.53 12.20 7.52
CA LYS A 67 17.10 12.70 6.26
C LYS A 67 16.00 13.10 5.27
N LEU A 68 14.95 12.29 5.14
CA LEU A 68 13.80 12.58 4.26
C LEU A 68 13.01 13.81 4.70
N LEU A 69 12.87 14.00 6.01
CA LEU A 69 12.17 15.14 6.59
C LEU A 69 13.02 16.41 6.59
N GLY A 70 14.35 16.32 6.40
CA GLY A 70 15.23 17.49 6.40
C GLY A 70 15.18 18.31 7.69
N GLY A 71 14.87 17.67 8.82
CA GLY A 71 14.67 18.33 10.12
C GLY A 71 13.24 18.80 10.41
N ALA A 72 12.30 18.61 9.47
CA ALA A 72 10.88 18.83 9.74
C ALA A 72 10.33 17.82 10.76
N LYS A 73 9.33 18.23 11.53
CA LYS A 73 8.63 17.36 12.51
C LYS A 73 7.39 16.70 11.93
N GLU A 74 7.02 17.07 10.71
CA GLU A 74 5.81 16.63 10.02
C GLU A 74 6.13 16.32 8.56
N LEU A 75 5.33 15.43 7.97
CA LEU A 75 5.32 15.21 6.53
C LEU A 75 4.92 16.50 5.78
N PRO A 76 5.53 16.76 4.60
CA PRO A 76 5.23 17.95 3.80
C PRO A 76 3.77 17.99 3.36
N GLU A 77 3.24 19.18 3.06
CA GLU A 77 1.84 19.36 2.66
C GLU A 77 1.42 18.58 1.43
N LYS A 78 2.36 18.36 0.52
CA LYS A 78 2.24 17.53 -0.67
C LYS A 78 3.46 16.64 -0.77
N PRO A 79 3.36 15.44 -1.36
CA PRO A 79 4.53 14.61 -1.58
C PRO A 79 5.44 15.34 -2.59
N PRO A 80 6.74 15.51 -2.31
CA PRO A 80 7.64 16.26 -3.18
C PRO A 80 7.78 15.65 -4.59
N SER A 81 7.79 14.31 -4.67
CA SER A 81 7.86 13.57 -5.93
C SER A 81 7.56 12.09 -5.70
N ARG A 82 7.36 11.35 -6.80
CA ARG A 82 7.31 9.89 -6.78
C ARG A 82 8.57 9.27 -6.17
N ASP A 83 9.75 9.74 -6.55
CA ASP A 83 11.00 9.19 -6.03
C ASP A 83 11.10 9.39 -4.52
N TRP A 84 10.58 10.52 -4.02
CA TRP A 84 10.49 10.77 -2.60
C TRP A 84 9.55 9.79 -1.91
N LEU A 85 8.40 9.44 -2.52
CA LEU A 85 7.47 8.44 -1.99
C LEU A 85 8.10 7.04 -1.92
N GLY A 86 8.86 6.64 -2.94
CA GLY A 86 9.63 5.39 -2.91
C GLY A 86 10.66 5.37 -1.79
N GLN A 87 11.40 6.47 -1.61
CA GLN A 87 12.36 6.59 -0.51
C GLN A 87 11.66 6.58 0.87
N ALA A 88 10.47 7.17 0.99
CA ALA A 88 9.68 7.11 2.21
C ALA A 88 9.25 5.68 2.53
N ALA A 89 8.83 4.90 1.52
CA ALA A 89 8.54 3.47 1.68
C ALA A 89 9.80 2.68 2.11
N ASP A 90 11.00 3.03 1.61
CA ASP A 90 12.27 2.40 2.01
C ASP A 90 12.76 2.78 3.42
N ALA A 91 12.29 3.91 3.95
CA ALA A 91 12.67 4.42 5.26
C ALA A 91 11.84 3.78 6.38
N ILE A 92 10.65 3.27 6.05
CA ILE A 92 9.69 2.73 6.99
C ILE A 92 9.61 1.21 6.81
N PRO A 93 9.95 0.39 7.82
CA PRO A 93 9.77 -1.05 7.78
C PRO A 93 8.34 -1.45 7.41
N ALA A 94 8.21 -2.52 6.63
CA ALA A 94 6.91 -3.02 6.16
C ALA A 94 5.83 -3.14 7.25
N PRO A 95 6.11 -3.59 8.50
CA PRO A 95 5.08 -3.63 9.54
C PRO A 95 4.47 -2.27 9.90
N LEU A 96 5.24 -1.19 9.80
CA LEU A 96 4.76 0.17 10.07
C LEU A 96 4.04 0.76 8.85
N MET A 97 4.50 0.44 7.64
CA MET A 97 3.76 0.75 6.40
C MET A 97 2.39 0.06 6.40
N ASP A 98 2.34 -1.19 6.83
CA ASP A 98 1.12 -1.98 6.99
C ASP A 98 0.17 -1.37 8.03
N MET A 99 0.71 -0.79 9.10
CA MET A 99 -0.09 -0.20 10.16
C MET A 99 -0.66 1.18 9.82
N PHE A 100 0.03 1.99 9.00
CA PHE A 100 -0.32 3.41 8.82
C PHE A 100 -0.74 3.78 7.40
N GLY A 101 -0.29 3.06 6.38
CA GLY A 101 -0.54 3.41 4.98
C GLY A 101 -1.30 2.36 4.19
N LYS A 102 -1.17 1.07 4.55
CA LYS A 102 -1.69 -0.03 3.73
C LYS A 102 -3.18 0.07 3.47
N ASP A 103 -4.02 0.28 4.47
CA ASP A 103 -5.47 0.32 4.27
C ASP A 103 -5.92 1.37 3.24
N ILE A 104 -5.26 2.54 3.24
CA ILE A 104 -5.54 3.62 2.28
C ILE A 104 -5.14 3.18 0.88
N ILE A 105 -3.88 2.75 0.73
CA ILE A 105 -3.33 2.35 -0.57
C ILE A 105 -4.07 1.13 -1.13
N GLU A 106 -4.40 0.14 -0.29
CA GLU A 106 -5.10 -1.09 -0.71
C GLU A 106 -6.50 -0.78 -1.23
N LYS A 107 -7.23 0.10 -0.54
CA LYS A 107 -8.57 0.51 -0.93
C LYS A 107 -8.53 1.25 -2.26
N CYS A 108 -7.61 2.20 -2.43
CA CYS A 108 -7.42 2.93 -3.67
C CYS A 108 -7.05 1.99 -4.84
N GLU A 109 -6.08 1.09 -4.66
CA GLU A 109 -5.70 0.13 -5.70
C GLU A 109 -6.86 -0.79 -6.09
N LYS A 110 -7.66 -1.24 -5.12
CA LYS A 110 -8.85 -2.07 -5.38
C LYS A 110 -9.93 -1.34 -6.17
N GLN A 111 -10.07 -0.02 -5.97
CA GLN A 111 -11.03 0.80 -6.73
C GLN A 111 -10.58 0.94 -8.20
N HIS A 112 -9.28 1.13 -8.45
CA HIS A 112 -8.74 1.26 -9.80
C HIS A 112 -8.60 -0.05 -10.59
N ARG A 113 -8.78 -1.21 -9.94
CA ARG A 113 -8.81 -2.53 -10.60
C ARG A 113 -10.21 -2.97 -11.05
N ARG A 114 -11.25 -2.19 -10.75
CA ARG A 114 -12.65 -2.45 -11.16
C ARG A 114 -13.01 -1.65 -12.40
#